data_AF-A0A0G1AA05-F1
#
_entry.id   AF-A0A0G1AA05-F1
#
_cell.length_a   1.000
_cell.length_b   1.000
_cell.length_c   1.000
_cell.angle_alpha   90.00
_cell.angle_beta   90.00
_cell.angle_gamma   90.00
#
_symmetry.space_group_name_H-M   'P 1'
#
loop_
_entity.id
_entity.type
_entity.pdbx_description
1 polymer ?
#
loop_
_entity_poly.entity_id
_entity_poly.type
_entity_poly.pdbx_seq_one_letter_code
_entity_poly.pdbx_strand_id
1 'polypeptide(L)'
;MDNPKRVAVFIDNSNVFHYIHNIRKFDRSWVCLYNPLILSQKLAGNRNLVYTGFYCVRPPSYLLGGNTEERRKYNITQKYYGEIEKLPNVSIKFGDLKGTKGQLQEKNLDTQLATDMVTIENLFFKGSLSMAIDGKCDIKRRARRSFFVKLDSLDDI
;
A
#
# COMPACT_ATOMS: atom_id res chain seq x y z
N MET A 1 7.77 -7.81 27.94
CA MET A 1 7.76 -6.60 27.09
C MET A 1 6.33 -6.27 26.77
N ASP A 2 5.85 -5.10 27.18
CA ASP A 2 4.49 -4.66 26.85
C ASP A 2 4.33 -4.48 25.35
N ASN A 3 3.28 -5.05 24.79
CA ASN A 3 2.94 -4.88 23.38
C ASN A 3 2.63 -3.38 23.14
N PRO A 4 3.26 -2.72 22.15
CA PRO A 4 3.05 -1.30 21.93
C PRO A 4 1.57 -0.98 21.70
N LYS A 5 1.03 -0.04 22.50
CA LYS A 5 -0.38 0.37 22.46
C LYS A 5 -0.77 1.07 21.15
N ARG A 6 0.21 1.65 20.44
CA ARG A 6 0.04 2.38 19.17
C ARG A 6 0.76 1.64 18.04
N VAL A 7 0.20 1.68 16.84
CA VAL A 7 0.76 1.05 15.63
C VAL A 7 0.63 2.00 14.47
N ALA A 8 1.72 2.15 13.71
CA ALA A 8 1.69 2.70 12.38
C ALA A 8 1.92 1.56 11.38
N VAL A 9 1.22 1.59 10.25
CA VAL A 9 1.36 0.60 9.17
C VAL A 9 1.85 1.30 7.91
N PHE A 10 2.92 0.78 7.33
CA PHE A 10 3.49 1.26 6.08
C PHE A 10 3.34 0.15 5.04
N ILE A 11 2.65 0.44 3.95
CA ILE A 11 2.29 -0.52 2.91
C ILE A 11 3.04 -0.13 1.64
N ASP A 12 4.01 -0.96 1.26
CA ASP A 12 4.56 -0.95 -0.08
C ASP A 12 3.60 -1.71 -1.01
N ASN A 13 2.82 -0.95 -1.78
CA ASN A 13 1.81 -1.51 -2.66
C ASN A 13 2.41 -2.29 -3.82
N SER A 14 3.59 -1.95 -4.32
CA SER A 14 4.27 -2.68 -5.40
C SER A 14 4.53 -4.12 -4.94
N ASN A 15 5.07 -4.29 -3.73
CA ASN A 15 5.31 -5.60 -3.13
C ASN A 15 4.01 -6.39 -2.85
N VAL A 16 2.97 -5.74 -2.34
CA VAL A 16 1.67 -6.39 -2.10
C VAL A 16 1.02 -6.82 -3.42
N PHE A 17 1.05 -5.94 -4.43
CA PHE A 17 0.45 -6.20 -5.74
C PHE A 17 1.11 -7.39 -6.44
N HIS A 18 2.46 -7.47 -6.44
CA HIS A 18 3.18 -8.63 -6.98
C HIS A 18 2.77 -9.94 -6.30
N TYR A 19 2.60 -9.93 -4.98
CA TYR A 19 2.18 -11.10 -4.23
C TYR A 19 0.75 -11.53 -4.56
N ILE A 20 -0.20 -10.59 -4.51
CA ILE A 20 -1.60 -10.82 -4.87
C ILE A 20 -1.71 -11.36 -6.31
N HIS A 21 -0.98 -10.75 -7.25
CA HIS A 21 -0.98 -11.18 -8.64
C HIS A 21 -0.45 -12.62 -8.79
N ASN A 22 0.58 -13.00 -8.04
CA ASN A 22 1.07 -14.38 -8.02
C ASN A 22 0.03 -15.36 -7.46
N ILE A 23 -0.71 -15.00 -6.41
CA ILE A 23 -1.81 -15.84 -5.91
C ILE A 23 -2.91 -15.96 -6.96
N ARG A 24 -3.27 -14.87 -7.64
CA ARG A 24 -4.32 -14.88 -8.68
C ARG A 24 -4.04 -15.82 -9.86
N LYS A 25 -2.78 -16.16 -10.11
CA LYS A 25 -2.43 -17.19 -11.10
C LYS A 25 -3.02 -18.55 -10.74
N PHE A 26 -3.18 -18.84 -9.44
CA PHE A 26 -3.71 -20.10 -8.92
C PHE A 26 -5.16 -19.95 -8.41
N ASP A 27 -5.56 -18.77 -7.92
CA ASP A 27 -6.91 -18.49 -7.44
C ASP A 27 -7.43 -17.15 -7.99
N ARG A 28 -8.23 -17.23 -9.06
CA ARG A 28 -8.81 -16.05 -9.73
C ARG A 28 -9.78 -15.25 -8.85
N SER A 29 -10.29 -15.83 -7.78
CA SER A 29 -11.23 -15.19 -6.85
C SER A 29 -10.54 -14.24 -5.85
N TRP A 30 -9.20 -14.18 -5.86
CA TRP A 30 -8.47 -13.23 -5.03
C TRP A 30 -8.69 -11.79 -5.47
N VAL A 31 -8.85 -10.89 -4.49
CA VAL A 31 -8.98 -9.45 -4.74
C VAL A 31 -7.70 -8.88 -5.34
N CYS A 32 -7.84 -7.91 -6.26
CA CYS A 32 -6.70 -7.21 -6.88
C CYS A 32 -6.50 -5.78 -6.37
N LEU A 33 -7.60 -5.11 -5.99
CA LEU A 33 -7.64 -3.75 -5.48
C LEU A 33 -8.29 -3.81 -4.10
N TYR A 34 -7.55 -3.45 -3.05
CA TYR A 34 -7.95 -3.69 -1.67
C TYR A 34 -8.00 -2.39 -0.88
N ASN A 35 -8.74 -2.37 0.21
CA ASN A 35 -8.80 -1.23 1.11
C ASN A 35 -7.57 -1.25 2.06
N PRO A 36 -6.60 -0.32 1.90
CA PRO A 36 -5.41 -0.31 2.74
C PRO A 36 -5.71 0.01 4.21
N LEU A 37 -6.78 0.76 4.49
CA LEU A 37 -7.20 1.04 5.87
C LEU A 37 -7.65 -0.23 6.57
N ILE A 38 -8.48 -1.06 5.92
CA ILE A 38 -8.94 -2.33 6.48
C ILE A 38 -7.75 -3.26 6.72
N LEU A 39 -6.82 -3.36 5.77
CA LEU A 39 -5.60 -4.14 5.94
C LEU A 39 -4.81 -3.67 7.18
N SER A 40 -4.60 -2.36 7.31
CA SER A 40 -3.92 -1.78 8.46
C SER A 40 -4.63 -2.03 9.79
N GLN A 41 -5.96 -1.90 9.84
CA GLN A 41 -6.76 -2.20 11.03
C GLN A 41 -6.63 -3.67 11.44
N LYS A 42 -6.68 -4.59 10.48
CA LYS A 42 -6.51 -6.03 10.74
C LYS A 42 -5.10 -6.36 11.21
N LEU A 43 -4.07 -5.69 10.68
CA LEU A 43 -2.68 -5.84 11.14
C LEU A 43 -2.45 -5.23 12.53
N ALA A 44 -3.12 -4.10 12.83
CA ALA A 44 -3.07 -3.47 14.14
C ALA A 44 -3.73 -4.36 15.22
N GLY A 45 -4.80 -5.06 14.87
CA GLY A 45 -5.55 -5.89 15.82
C GLY A 45 -6.20 -5.00 16.89
N ASN A 46 -5.99 -5.33 18.17
CA ASN A 46 -6.54 -4.55 19.29
C ASN A 46 -5.70 -3.30 19.66
N ARG A 47 -4.66 -2.99 18.88
CA ARG A 47 -3.79 -1.84 19.12
C ARG A 47 -4.34 -0.60 18.42
N ASN A 48 -4.04 0.57 18.94
CA ASN A 48 -4.46 1.84 18.35
C ASN A 48 -3.70 2.12 17.04
N LEU A 49 -4.38 2.02 15.90
CA LEU A 49 -3.81 2.38 14.59
C LEU A 49 -3.73 3.91 14.46
N VAL A 50 -2.53 4.46 14.52
CA VAL A 50 -2.29 5.91 14.48
C VAL A 50 -1.98 6.44 13.08
N TYR A 51 -1.54 5.57 12.16
CA TYR A 51 -1.15 5.98 10.81
C TYR A 51 -1.19 4.80 9.83
N THR A 52 -1.67 5.06 8.60
CA THR A 52 -1.49 4.16 7.44
C THR A 52 -0.79 4.92 6.32
N GLY A 53 0.46 4.57 6.03
CA GLY A 53 1.19 5.04 4.86
C GLY A 53 1.00 4.07 3.70
N PHE A 54 0.49 4.56 2.57
CA PHE A 54 0.26 3.74 1.37
C PHE A 54 1.19 4.22 0.26
N TYR A 55 2.28 3.49 0.05
CA TYR A 55 3.34 3.80 -0.90
C TYR A 55 3.06 3.10 -2.21
N CYS A 56 2.85 3.89 -3.26
CA CYS A 56 2.50 3.36 -4.56
C CYS A 56 3.09 4.22 -5.66
N VAL A 57 2.83 3.81 -6.88
CA VAL A 57 3.37 4.45 -8.07
C VAL A 57 2.22 4.87 -8.97
N ARG A 58 2.31 6.09 -9.51
CA ARG A 58 1.32 6.59 -10.45
C ARG A 58 1.27 5.70 -11.69
N PRO A 59 0.08 5.42 -12.25
CA PRO A 59 0.00 4.65 -13.49
C PRO A 59 0.78 5.39 -14.59
N PRO A 60 1.64 4.68 -15.35
CA PRO A 60 2.45 5.32 -16.38
C PRO A 60 1.61 6.05 -17.42
N SER A 61 2.00 7.28 -17.77
CA SER A 61 1.27 8.10 -18.75
C SER A 61 1.23 7.48 -20.15
N TYR A 62 2.21 6.65 -20.53
CA TYR A 62 2.19 5.98 -21.83
C TYR A 62 0.99 5.04 -22.01
N LEU A 63 0.36 4.57 -20.93
CA LEU A 63 -0.84 3.73 -21.01
C LEU A 63 -2.03 4.49 -21.60
N LEU A 64 -2.04 5.83 -21.53
CA LEU A 64 -3.07 6.67 -22.14
C LEU A 64 -3.04 6.63 -23.67
N GLY A 65 -1.86 6.49 -24.26
CA GLY A 65 -1.65 6.34 -25.71
C GLY A 65 -1.71 4.90 -26.20
N GLY A 66 -2.01 3.96 -25.30
CA GLY A 66 -2.07 2.52 -25.57
C GLY A 66 -3.40 2.05 -26.15
N ASN A 67 -3.53 0.73 -26.26
CA ASN A 67 -4.78 0.09 -26.69
C ASN A 67 -5.91 0.25 -25.65
N THR A 68 -7.13 -0.20 -25.99
CA THR A 68 -8.31 -0.09 -25.11
C THR A 68 -8.09 -0.71 -23.73
N GLU A 69 -7.32 -1.80 -23.64
CA GLU A 69 -7.04 -2.49 -22.37
C GLU A 69 -6.03 -1.71 -21.51
N GLU A 70 -4.96 -1.17 -22.11
CA GLU A 70 -3.98 -0.30 -21.44
C GLU A 70 -4.65 0.95 -20.86
N ARG A 71 -5.53 1.60 -21.65
CA ARG A 71 -6.32 2.75 -21.19
C ARG A 71 -7.29 2.38 -20.07
N ARG A 72 -7.94 1.22 -20.15
CA ARG A 72 -8.81 0.71 -19.07
C ARG A 72 -8.02 0.52 -17.77
N LYS A 73 -6.82 -0.09 -17.83
CA LYS A 73 -5.94 -0.27 -16.66
C LYS A 73 -5.52 1.07 -16.05
N TYR A 74 -5.17 2.05 -16.87
CA TYR A 74 -4.84 3.40 -16.38
C TYR A 74 -6.00 4.01 -15.60
N ASN A 75 -7.20 4.00 -16.19
CA ASN A 75 -8.40 4.60 -15.59
C ASN A 75 -8.82 3.90 -14.29
N ILE A 76 -8.76 2.56 -14.25
CA ILE A 76 -9.06 1.78 -13.04
C ILE A 76 -8.09 2.14 -11.92
N THR A 77 -6.78 2.20 -12.21
CA THR A 77 -5.77 2.53 -11.21
C THR A 77 -5.91 3.96 -10.71
N GLN A 78 -6.22 4.92 -11.58
CA GLN A 78 -6.52 6.30 -11.18
C GLN A 78 -7.75 6.35 -10.26
N LYS A 79 -8.85 5.67 -10.63
CA LYS A 79 -10.06 5.61 -9.79
C LYS A 79 -9.74 4.98 -8.43
N TYR A 80 -9.00 3.87 -8.40
CA TYR A 80 -8.59 3.21 -7.16
C TYR A 80 -7.82 4.14 -6.22
N TYR A 81 -6.82 4.87 -6.72
CA TYR A 81 -6.05 5.80 -5.90
C TYR A 81 -6.88 6.99 -5.43
N GLY A 82 -7.78 7.52 -6.27
CA GLY A 82 -8.71 8.58 -5.87
C GLY A 82 -9.69 8.13 -4.77
N GLU A 83 -10.05 6.85 -4.70
CA GLU A 83 -10.85 6.31 -3.60
C GLU A 83 -10.01 6.11 -2.33
N ILE A 84 -8.74 5.72 -2.45
CA ILE A 84 -7.82 5.61 -1.31
C ILE A 84 -7.57 6.97 -0.66
N GLU A 85 -7.43 8.03 -1.45
CA GLU A 85 -7.23 9.41 -0.96
C GLU A 85 -8.38 9.91 -0.06
N LYS A 86 -9.58 9.34 -0.21
CA LYS A 86 -10.75 9.69 0.60
C LYS A 86 -10.79 8.93 1.94
N LEU A 87 -9.95 7.92 2.12
CA LEU A 87 -9.97 7.11 3.34
C LEU A 87 -9.39 7.88 4.53
N PRO A 88 -10.05 7.87 5.70
CA PRO A 88 -9.53 8.54 6.88
C PRO A 88 -8.26 7.85 7.37
N ASN A 89 -7.30 8.64 7.86
CA ASN A 89 -6.03 8.17 8.41
C ASN A 89 -5.16 7.36 7.44
N VAL A 90 -5.41 7.47 6.14
CA VAL A 90 -4.56 6.93 5.07
C VAL A 90 -3.85 8.07 4.38
N SER A 91 -2.52 7.99 4.32
CA SER A 91 -1.67 8.91 3.57
C SER A 91 -1.13 8.17 2.35
N ILE A 92 -1.64 8.50 1.17
CA ILE A 92 -1.06 8.01 -0.08
C ILE A 92 0.25 8.75 -0.37
N LYS A 93 1.28 8.01 -0.79
CA LYS A 93 2.57 8.54 -1.22
C LYS A 93 2.88 7.97 -2.60
N PHE A 94 3.20 8.86 -3.53
CA PHE A 94 3.53 8.49 -4.89
C PHE A 94 5.04 8.54 -5.12
N GLY A 95 5.60 7.41 -5.55
CA GLY A 95 6.92 7.35 -6.16
C GLY A 95 6.89 7.80 -7.61
N ASP A 96 8.06 8.18 -8.13
CA ASP A 96 8.23 8.52 -9.54
C ASP A 96 8.62 7.28 -10.34
N LEU A 97 7.98 7.07 -11.50
CA LEU A 97 8.51 6.19 -12.53
C LEU A 97 9.39 6.99 -13.46
N LYS A 98 10.67 6.61 -13.56
CA LYS A 98 11.56 7.12 -14.58
C LYS A 98 11.97 5.97 -15.51
N GLY A 99 11.88 6.21 -16.81
CA GLY A 99 12.33 5.26 -17.83
C GLY A 99 11.41 5.18 -19.05
N THR A 100 11.79 4.32 -20.00
CA THR A 100 11.04 4.03 -21.22
C THR A 100 10.18 2.77 -21.06
N LYS A 101 9.21 2.55 -21.94
CA LYS A 101 8.36 1.34 -21.95
C LYS A 101 9.27 0.10 -22.00
N GLY A 102 9.22 -0.73 -20.96
CA GLY A 102 10.08 -1.92 -20.79
C GLY A 102 11.27 -1.74 -19.82
N GLN A 103 11.62 -0.51 -19.44
CA GLN A 103 12.68 -0.19 -18.47
C GLN A 103 12.23 0.88 -17.48
N LEU A 104 11.05 0.72 -16.90
CA LEU A 104 10.58 1.62 -15.86
C LEU A 104 11.27 1.27 -14.55
N GLN A 105 11.97 2.24 -13.96
CA GLN A 105 12.49 2.14 -12.62
C GLN A 105 11.64 3.00 -11.69
N GLU A 106 11.17 2.38 -10.63
CA GLU A 106 10.63 3.08 -9.47
C GLU A 106 11.79 3.81 -8.79
N LYS A 107 11.68 5.14 -8.62
CA LYS A 107 12.65 5.92 -7.86
C LYS A 107 11.98 6.58 -6.68
N ASN A 108 12.76 6.70 -5.61
CA ASN A 108 12.46 7.45 -4.39
C ASN A 108 11.39 6.83 -3.47
N LEU A 109 10.75 5.71 -3.81
CA LEU A 109 9.74 5.11 -2.93
C LEU A 109 10.35 4.55 -1.65
N ASP A 110 11.44 3.78 -1.75
CA ASP A 110 12.17 3.23 -0.60
C ASP A 110 12.69 4.35 0.33
N THR A 111 13.28 5.40 -0.25
CA THR A 111 13.78 6.56 0.51
C THR A 111 12.64 7.30 1.20
N GLN A 112 11.50 7.51 0.53
CA GLN A 112 10.32 8.14 1.14
C GLN A 112 9.76 7.29 2.28
N LEU A 113 9.63 5.97 2.06
CA LEU A 113 9.15 5.04 3.07
C LEU A 113 10.06 5.04 4.31
N ALA A 114 11.38 4.97 4.13
CA ALA A 114 12.34 5.05 5.23
C ALA A 114 12.26 6.39 5.98
N THR A 115 12.12 7.49 5.25
CA THR A 115 12.01 8.84 5.85
C THR A 115 10.74 8.98 6.68
N ASP A 116 9.60 8.58 6.12
CA ASP A 116 8.31 8.64 6.81
C ASP A 116 8.27 7.73 8.03
N MET A 117 8.90 6.56 8.01
CA MET A 117 9.01 5.69 9.19
C MET A 117 9.66 6.43 10.36
N VAL A 118 10.79 7.11 10.11
CA VAL A 118 11.50 7.90 11.13
C VAL A 118 10.67 9.11 11.58
N THR A 119 10.00 9.81 10.64
CA THR A 119 9.14 10.95 10.97
C THR A 119 7.96 10.54 11.85
N ILE A 120 7.27 9.45 11.50
CA ILE A 120 6.12 8.94 12.26
C ILE A 120 6.54 8.43 13.63
N GLU A 121 7.71 7.79 13.74
CA GLU A 121 8.30 7.41 15.03
C GLU A 121 8.46 8.65 15.93
N ASN A 122 9.07 9.71 15.42
CA ASN A 122 9.24 10.95 16.18
C ASN A 122 7.91 11.60 16.58
N LEU A 123 6.94 11.66 15.68
CA LEU A 123 5.64 12.31 15.92
C LEU A 123 4.76 11.54 16.91
N PHE A 124 4.64 10.22 16.77
CA PHE A 124 3.67 9.43 17.51
C PHE A 124 4.27 8.61 18.67
N PHE A 125 5.59 8.43 18.67
CA PHE A 125 6.31 7.55 19.60
C PHE A 125 7.44 8.27 20.36
N LYS A 126 7.61 9.60 20.17
CA LYS A 126 8.41 10.52 21.02
C LYS A 126 9.82 10.02 21.34
N GLY A 127 10.61 9.66 20.32
CA GLY A 127 12.04 9.39 20.48
C GLY A 127 12.38 8.10 21.24
N SER A 128 11.42 7.19 21.42
CA SER A 128 11.73 5.79 21.73
C SER A 128 12.27 5.14 20.46
N LEU A 129 13.51 5.48 20.06
CA LEU A 129 14.21 5.04 18.84
C LEU A 129 14.50 3.52 18.82
N SER A 130 13.71 2.73 19.54
CA SER A 130 14.12 1.49 20.18
C SER A 130 13.00 0.46 20.05
N MET A 131 13.30 -0.60 19.28
CA MET A 131 12.59 -1.86 19.07
C MET A 131 11.42 -1.94 18.08
N ALA A 132 10.78 -0.85 17.63
CA ALA A 132 9.64 -0.95 16.70
C ALA A 132 10.07 -1.10 15.23
N ILE A 133 11.20 -0.49 14.84
CA ILE A 133 11.78 -0.62 13.49
C ILE A 133 12.38 -2.03 13.28
N ASP A 134 12.71 -2.74 14.36
CA ASP A 134 13.30 -4.10 14.32
C ASP A 134 12.25 -5.24 14.37
N GLY A 135 10.97 -4.93 14.12
CA GLY A 135 9.84 -5.76 14.54
C GLY A 135 9.03 -6.50 13.45
N LYS A 136 9.68 -7.05 12.41
CA LYS A 136 9.06 -7.88 11.34
C LYS A 136 7.99 -7.16 10.50
N CYS A 137 8.41 -6.32 9.56
CA CYS A 137 7.56 -5.86 8.47
C CYS A 137 7.64 -6.86 7.30
N ASP A 138 6.73 -7.82 7.28
CA ASP A 138 6.52 -8.68 6.11
C ASP A 138 5.03 -9.00 6.03
N ILE A 139 4.30 -8.26 5.19
CA ILE A 139 2.88 -8.53 4.91
C ILE A 139 2.71 -10.00 4.51
N LYS A 140 3.72 -10.60 3.84
CA LYS A 140 3.75 -12.01 3.42
C LYS A 140 3.64 -12.99 4.59
N ARG A 141 4.13 -12.64 5.79
CA ARG A 141 4.13 -13.52 6.98
C ARG A 141 2.95 -13.30 7.91
N ARG A 142 2.28 -12.14 7.86
CA ARG A 142 1.25 -11.73 8.84
C ARG A 142 -0.14 -11.53 8.26
N ALA A 143 -0.27 -11.13 6.99
CA ALA A 143 -1.57 -10.83 6.39
C ALA A 143 -2.28 -12.12 5.97
N ARG A 144 -3.57 -12.23 6.33
CA ARG A 144 -4.45 -13.33 5.91
C ARG A 144 -5.28 -12.88 4.71
N ARG A 145 -5.75 -13.84 3.90
CA ARG A 145 -6.68 -13.59 2.78
C ARG A 145 -7.82 -12.64 3.17
N SER A 146 -8.45 -12.91 4.31
CA SER A 146 -9.60 -12.15 4.82
C SER A 146 -9.30 -10.70 5.19
N PHE A 147 -8.04 -10.28 5.18
CA PHE A 147 -7.66 -8.88 5.46
C PHE A 147 -7.70 -8.02 4.19
N PHE A 148 -7.62 -8.64 3.02
CA PHE A 148 -7.70 -7.94 1.75
C PHE A 148 -9.17 -7.87 1.32
N VAL A 149 -9.82 -6.78 1.70
CA VAL A 149 -11.23 -6.48 1.39
C VAL A 149 -11.26 -5.47 0.24
N LYS A 150 -12.20 -5.62 -0.71
CA LYS A 150 -12.40 -4.64 -1.78
C LYS A 150 -12.83 -3.28 -1.21
N LEU A 151 -12.64 -2.23 -1.99
CA LEU A 151 -13.32 -0.96 -1.74
C LEU A 151 -14.73 -1.06 -2.31
N ASP A 152 -15.74 -0.71 -1.52
CA ASP A 152 -17.15 -0.76 -1.91
C ASP A 152 -17.44 0.07 -3.18
N SER A 153 -16.67 1.15 -3.40
CA SER A 153 -16.78 2.01 -4.60
C SER A 153 -16.16 1.43 -5.89
N LEU A 154 -15.62 0.21 -5.83
CA LEU A 154 -14.99 -0.49 -6.97
C LEU A 154 -15.76 -1.74 -7.41
N ASP A 155 -16.96 -1.98 -6.91
CA ASP A 155 -17.75 -3.18 -7.27
C ASP A 155 -18.11 -3.27 -8.76
N ASP A 156 -18.03 -2.16 -9.50
CA ASP A 156 -18.32 -2.07 -10.94
C ASP A 156 -17.11 -2.35 -11.87
N ILE A 157 -15.96 -2.82 -11.35
CA ILE A 157 -14.70 -2.94 -12.13
C ILE A 157 -14.28 -4.38 -12.44
#